data_AF-R7M6V9-F1
#
_entry.id   AF-R7M6V9-F1
#
_cell.length_a   1.000
_cell.length_b   1.000
_cell.length_c   1.000
_cell.angle_alpha   90.00
_cell.angle_beta   90.00
_cell.angle_gamma   90.00
#
_symmetry.space_group_name_H-M   'P 1'
#
loop_
_entity.id
_entity.type
_entity.pdbx_description
1 polymer ?
#
loop_
_entity_poly.entity_id
_entity_poly.type
_entity_poly.pdbx_seq_one_letter_code
_entity_poly.pdbx_strand_id
1 'polypeptide(L)'
;MDKIQGKHFSITDPQGVNTVIYRVNKTPRELLQEYPKFTVQRLEYAEELNGNLKKKTFFVDEPENEEELVILSFGQDKVVINMGLLEDNKVKIAKRPIPIKFDTLYSEQEQEYKEFRYTPDLKRPISIIDPETTEEIKPILYFDEETNEVKGKCKLKPYKSYFAFEIRESKE
;
A
#
# COMPACT_ATOMS: atom_id res chain seq x y z
N MET A 1 2.42 11.84 29.74
CA MET A 1 3.02 11.73 28.41
C MET A 1 2.77 10.32 27.96
N ASP A 2 1.75 10.12 27.12
CA ASP A 2 1.61 8.84 26.43
C ASP A 2 2.91 8.62 25.66
N LYS A 3 3.61 7.53 25.98
CA LYS A 3 4.79 7.14 25.20
C LYS A 3 4.26 6.92 23.80
N ILE A 4 4.64 7.77 22.85
CA ILE A 4 4.48 7.50 21.43
C ILE A 4 5.28 6.21 21.19
N GLN A 5 4.57 5.09 21.22
CA GLN A 5 5.15 3.76 21.07
C GLN A 5 5.05 3.44 19.58
N GLY A 6 6.17 3.53 18.86
CA GLY A 6 6.27 3.10 17.47
C GLY A 6 6.87 1.71 17.35
N LYS A 7 6.60 1.02 16.25
CA LYS A 7 7.34 -0.17 15.82
C LYS A 7 8.23 0.18 14.64
N HIS A 8 9.35 -0.51 14.52
CA HIS A 8 10.23 -0.37 13.37
C HIS A 8 10.91 -1.69 13.02
N PHE A 9 11.30 -1.82 11.76
CA PHE A 9 12.08 -2.95 11.27
C PHE A 9 12.85 -2.53 10.03
N SER A 10 13.91 -3.27 9.70
CA SER A 10 14.72 -2.98 8.51
C SER A 10 14.65 -4.10 7.48
N ILE A 11 14.66 -3.71 6.21
CA ILE A 11 14.90 -4.60 5.06
C ILE A 11 16.14 -4.08 4.33
N THR A 12 16.94 -4.99 3.79
CA THR A 12 18.08 -4.62 2.94
C THR A 12 17.77 -5.00 1.51
N ASP A 13 17.65 -3.99 0.65
CA ASP A 13 17.44 -4.19 -0.77
C ASP A 13 18.79 -4.46 -1.47
N PRO A 14 18.89 -5.52 -2.29
CA PRO A 14 20.02 -5.70 -3.17
C PRO A 14 20.01 -4.67 -4.30
N GLN A 15 21.14 -4.54 -4.99
CA GLN A 15 21.27 -3.63 -6.13
C GLN A 15 20.20 -3.93 -7.19
N GLY A 16 19.51 -2.88 -7.66
CA GLY A 16 18.44 -2.99 -8.67
C GLY A 16 17.10 -3.47 -8.13
N VAL A 17 16.97 -3.63 -6.80
CA VAL A 17 15.69 -3.87 -6.14
C VAL A 17 15.31 -2.66 -5.29
N ASN A 18 14.03 -2.35 -5.27
CA ASN A 18 13.48 -1.29 -4.44
C ASN A 18 12.20 -1.79 -3.77
N THR A 19 12.23 -1.92 -2.44
CA THR A 19 11.09 -2.42 -1.66
C THR A 19 10.27 -1.26 -1.09
N VAL A 20 8.96 -1.36 -1.23
CA VAL A 20 7.96 -0.52 -0.54
C VAL A 20 7.02 -1.42 0.25
N ILE A 21 6.51 -0.91 1.36
CA ILE A 21 5.68 -1.70 2.29
C ILE A 21 4.43 -0.93 2.64
N TYR A 22 3.32 -1.64 2.71
CA TYR A 22 2.02 -1.11 3.10
C TYR A 22 1.53 -1.82 4.36
N ARG A 23 1.06 -1.06 5.35
CA ARG A 23 0.22 -1.56 6.44
C ARG A 23 -1.17 -1.86 5.90
N VAL A 24 -1.71 -3.01 6.27
CA VAL A 24 -3.11 -3.38 6.01
C VAL A 24 -3.92 -3.05 7.26
N ASN A 25 -4.87 -2.14 7.11
CA ASN A 25 -5.78 -1.75 8.18
C ASN A 25 -7.15 -2.40 7.97
N LYS A 26 -7.84 -2.69 9.06
CA LYS A 26 -9.21 -3.18 9.05
C LYS A 26 -10.17 -2.08 9.48
N THR A 27 -11.22 -1.87 8.69
CA THR A 27 -12.25 -0.89 9.01
C THR A 27 -13.11 -1.39 10.20
N PRO A 28 -13.47 -0.51 11.16
CA PRO A 28 -14.36 -0.84 12.27
C PRO A 28 -15.69 -1.43 11.80
N ARG A 29 -16.29 -2.33 12.60
CA ARG A 29 -17.47 -3.13 12.19
C ARG A 29 -18.66 -2.26 11.82
N GLU A 30 -18.87 -1.20 12.58
CA GLU A 30 -19.90 -0.19 12.40
C GLU A 30 -19.79 0.57 11.06
N LEU A 31 -18.62 0.59 10.43
CA LEU A 31 -18.36 1.28 9.17
C LEU A 31 -18.36 0.35 7.95
N LEU A 32 -18.43 -0.98 8.14
CA LEU A 32 -18.30 -1.96 7.05
C LEU A 32 -19.43 -1.94 6.02
N GLN A 33 -20.60 -1.38 6.36
CA GLN A 33 -21.72 -1.27 5.42
C GLN A 33 -21.45 -0.24 4.32
N GLU A 34 -20.72 0.82 4.64
CA GLU A 34 -20.51 1.97 3.75
C GLU A 34 -19.09 1.99 3.15
N TYR A 35 -18.12 1.46 3.90
CA TYR A 35 -16.70 1.59 3.62
C TYR A 35 -16.01 0.25 3.36
N PRO A 36 -14.89 0.24 2.59
CA PRO A 36 -14.15 -0.98 2.31
C PRO A 36 -13.67 -1.65 3.61
N LYS A 37 -13.76 -2.98 3.68
CA LYS A 37 -13.34 -3.77 4.84
C LYS A 37 -11.87 -3.62 5.20
N PHE A 38 -11.03 -3.50 4.19
CA PHE A 38 -9.59 -3.33 4.33
C PHE A 38 -9.14 -2.06 3.63
N THR A 39 -8.15 -1.39 4.23
CA THR A 39 -7.44 -0.27 3.60
C THR A 39 -5.95 -0.47 3.69
N VAL A 40 -5.20 0.23 2.84
CA VAL A 40 -3.74 0.15 2.77
C VAL A 40 -3.12 1.51 3.03
N GLN A 41 -2.00 1.51 3.75
CA GLN A 41 -1.23 2.71 4.05
C GLN A 41 0.24 2.44 3.79
N ARG A 42 0.86 3.23 2.90
CA ARG A 42 2.30 3.13 2.63
C ARG A 42 3.08 3.52 3.89
N LEU A 43 4.04 2.69 4.27
CA LEU A 43 4.93 2.98 5.39
C LEU A 43 6.03 3.95 4.97
N GLU A 44 6.35 4.88 5.86
CA GLU A 44 7.52 5.73 5.75
C GLU A 44 8.78 4.95 6.11
N TYR A 45 9.92 5.36 5.54
CA TYR A 45 11.21 4.74 5.82
C TYR A 45 12.36 5.73 5.77
N ALA A 46 13.41 5.42 6.51
CA ALA A 46 14.74 5.99 6.35
C ALA A 46 15.60 5.03 5.50
N GLU A 47 16.43 5.57 4.60
CA GLU A 47 17.33 4.78 3.75
C GLU A 47 18.80 5.10 4.08
N GLU A 48 19.59 4.06 4.25
CA GLU A 48 21.04 4.12 4.45
C GLU A 48 21.73 3.31 3.33
N LEU A 49 22.78 3.87 2.74
CA LEU A 49 23.60 3.17 1.75
C LEU A 49 24.71 2.36 2.43
N ASN A 50 24.82 1.08 2.06
CA ASN A 50 25.90 0.20 2.51
C ASN A 50 26.54 -0.46 1.28
N GLY A 51 27.52 0.24 0.69
CA GLY A 51 28.07 -0.13 -0.61
C GLY A 51 27.00 -0.06 -1.70
N ASN A 52 26.74 -1.18 -2.39
CA ASN A 52 25.69 -1.28 -3.41
C ASN A 52 24.31 -1.69 -2.85
N LEU A 53 24.22 -1.92 -1.53
CA LEU A 53 22.98 -2.31 -0.85
C LEU A 53 22.31 -1.08 -0.24
N LYS A 54 20.98 -1.14 -0.15
CA LYS A 54 20.16 -0.10 0.50
C LYS A 54 19.48 -0.70 1.72
N LYS A 55 19.85 -0.24 2.91
CA LYS A 55 19.13 -0.61 4.14
C LYS A 55 18.01 0.39 4.35
N LYS A 56 16.76 -0.09 4.30
CA LYS A 56 15.56 0.69 4.59
C LYS A 56 15.02 0.32 5.95
N THR A 57 14.81 1.30 6.81
CA THR A 57 14.15 1.13 8.11
C THR A 57 12.76 1.72 8.04
N PHE A 58 11.75 0.87 8.13
CA PHE A 58 10.34 1.25 8.07
C PHE A 58 9.79 1.52 9.47
N PHE A 59 8.85 2.46 9.55
CA PHE A 59 8.24 2.90 10.80
C PHE A 59 6.73 2.70 10.78
N VAL A 60 6.17 2.27 11.90
CA VAL A 60 4.72 2.17 12.12
C VAL A 60 4.38 2.98 13.36
N ASP A 61 3.63 4.06 13.14
CA ASP A 61 3.08 4.91 14.18
C ASP A 61 1.77 4.31 14.70
N GLU A 62 1.54 4.46 16.01
CA GLU A 62 0.37 3.93 16.72
C GLU A 62 0.05 2.46 16.32
N PRO A 63 1.00 1.54 16.51
CA PRO A 63 0.85 0.16 16.12
C PRO A 63 -0.06 -0.59 17.10
N GLU A 64 -0.82 -1.53 16.55
CA GLU A 64 -1.46 -2.62 17.29
C GLU A 64 -0.43 -3.68 17.71
N ASN A 65 -0.87 -4.68 18.48
CA ASN A 65 -0.03 -5.80 18.93
C ASN A 65 0.57 -6.58 17.76
N GLU A 66 -0.22 -6.80 16.70
CA GLU A 66 0.17 -7.46 15.46
C GLU A 66 -0.26 -6.59 14.27
N GLU A 67 0.60 -6.46 13.27
CA GLU A 67 0.32 -5.66 12.07
C GLU A 67 0.48 -6.52 10.82
N GLU A 68 -0.52 -6.51 9.94
CA GLU A 68 -0.44 -7.16 8.63
C GLU A 68 0.21 -6.20 7.61
N LEU A 69 1.21 -6.71 6.89
CA LEU A 69 1.99 -5.94 5.93
C LEU A 69 1.91 -6.56 4.53
N VAL A 70 1.79 -5.72 3.51
CA VAL A 70 2.07 -6.07 2.11
C VAL A 70 3.44 -5.54 1.76
N ILE A 71 4.37 -6.44 1.41
CA ILE A 71 5.75 -6.13 1.05
C ILE A 71 5.87 -6.30 -0.46
N LEU A 72 6.17 -5.21 -1.17
CA LEU A 72 6.33 -5.18 -2.62
C LEU A 72 7.78 -4.86 -2.95
N SER A 73 8.51 -5.85 -3.48
CA SER A 73 9.88 -5.67 -3.93
C SER A 73 9.90 -5.57 -5.46
N PHE A 74 10.19 -4.37 -5.96
CA PHE A 74 10.28 -4.07 -7.39
C PHE A 74 11.69 -4.38 -7.87
N GLY A 75 11.82 -5.37 -8.76
CA GLY A 75 13.04 -5.64 -9.52
C GLY A 75 12.92 -5.10 -10.95
N GLN A 76 13.91 -5.41 -11.78
CA GLN A 76 13.96 -4.91 -13.17
C GLN A 76 12.80 -5.40 -14.05
N ASP A 77 12.36 -6.65 -13.87
CA ASP A 77 11.41 -7.34 -14.76
C ASP A 77 10.21 -7.94 -14.01
N LYS A 78 10.18 -7.83 -12.69
CA LYS A 78 9.14 -8.45 -11.85
C LYS A 78 8.92 -7.70 -10.55
N VAL A 79 7.72 -7.88 -10.00
CA VAL A 79 7.36 -7.45 -8.64
C VAL A 79 7.16 -8.70 -7.80
N VAL A 80 7.92 -8.82 -6.71
CA VAL A 80 7.72 -9.89 -5.73
C VAL A 80 6.80 -9.37 -4.63
N ILE A 81 5.70 -10.09 -4.41
CA ILE A 81 4.69 -9.76 -3.42
C ILE A 81 4.80 -10.75 -2.27
N ASN A 82 5.03 -10.24 -1.06
CA ASN A 82 5.02 -11.03 0.16
C ASN A 82 4.07 -10.43 1.18
N MET A 83 3.46 -11.30 1.98
CA MET A 83 2.69 -10.90 3.15
C MET A 83 3.57 -11.01 4.38
N GLY A 84 3.54 -9.99 5.24
CA GLY A 84 4.28 -9.93 6.50
C GLY A 84 3.35 -9.79 7.68
N LEU A 85 3.78 -10.31 8.83
CA LEU A 85 3.22 -10.03 10.14
C LEU A 85 4.31 -9.35 10.97
N LEU A 86 4.05 -8.12 11.43
CA LEU A 86 4.94 -7.38 12.31
C LEU A 86 4.46 -7.51 13.76
N GLU A 87 5.30 -8.16 14.57
CA GLU A 87 5.11 -8.36 16.00
C GLU A 87 6.37 -7.85 16.71
N ASP A 88 6.19 -7.04 17.75
CA ASP A 88 7.26 -6.23 18.35
C ASP A 88 8.00 -5.41 17.28
N ASN A 89 9.26 -5.76 16.98
CA ASN A 89 10.07 -5.14 15.92
C ASN A 89 10.59 -6.19 14.92
N LYS A 90 9.84 -7.28 14.74
CA LYS A 90 10.22 -8.41 13.88
C LYS A 90 9.12 -8.69 12.87
N VAL A 91 9.52 -8.76 11.60
CA VAL A 91 8.64 -9.18 10.51
C VAL A 91 8.81 -10.67 10.26
N LYS A 92 7.69 -11.40 10.28
CA LYS A 92 7.61 -12.80 9.87
C LYS A 92 6.83 -12.86 8.57
N ILE A 93 7.29 -13.67 7.60
CA ILE A 93 6.51 -13.88 6.37
C ILE A 93 5.26 -14.69 6.71
N ALA A 94 4.10 -14.13 6.40
CA ALA A 94 2.80 -14.72 6.66
C ALA A 94 2.38 -15.60 5.47
N LYS A 95 1.85 -16.79 5.78
CA LYS A 95 1.22 -17.70 4.79
C LYS A 95 -0.29 -17.50 4.70
N ARG A 96 -0.88 -16.60 5.49
CA ARG A 96 -2.32 -16.34 5.47
C ARG A 96 -2.69 -15.68 4.14
N PRO A 97 -3.66 -16.22 3.39
CA PRO A 97 -4.10 -15.59 2.16
C PRO A 97 -4.89 -14.32 2.51
N ILE A 98 -4.29 -13.16 2.25
CA ILE A 98 -5.08 -11.93 2.12
C ILE A 98 -5.58 -11.87 0.67
N PRO A 99 -6.89 -11.65 0.43
CA PRO A 99 -7.47 -11.46 -0.90
C PRO A 99 -6.96 -10.17 -1.57
N ILE A 100 -5.76 -10.25 -2.13
CA ILE A 100 -5.12 -9.17 -2.88
C ILE A 100 -5.35 -9.42 -4.36
N LYS A 101 -5.95 -8.45 -5.05
CA LYS A 101 -5.94 -8.36 -6.51
C LYS A 101 -4.78 -7.46 -6.93
N PHE A 102 -4.00 -7.90 -7.91
CA PHE A 102 -3.00 -7.07 -8.57
C PHE A 102 -3.31 -6.98 -10.06
N ASP A 103 -3.03 -5.83 -10.65
CA ASP A 103 -3.19 -5.56 -12.08
C ASP A 103 -1.98 -4.76 -12.60
N THR A 104 -1.64 -4.97 -13.87
CA THR A 104 -0.75 -4.09 -14.62
C THR A 104 -1.59 -3.18 -15.49
N LEU A 105 -1.42 -1.87 -15.35
CA LEU A 105 -2.19 -0.86 -16.06
C LEU A 105 -1.31 -0.21 -17.11
N TYR A 106 -1.74 -0.26 -18.36
CA TYR A 106 -1.07 0.40 -19.47
C TYR A 106 -2.13 1.03 -20.37
N SER A 107 -1.87 2.25 -20.83
CA SER A 107 -2.72 2.96 -21.77
C SER A 107 -1.86 3.79 -22.73
N GLU A 108 -2.23 3.81 -24.01
CA GLU A 108 -1.62 4.69 -25.02
C GLU A 108 -2.12 6.14 -24.92
N GLN A 109 -3.18 6.36 -24.16
CA GLN A 109 -3.80 7.67 -23.94
C GLN A 109 -3.84 7.98 -22.44
N GLU A 110 -3.97 9.27 -22.10
CA GLU A 110 -4.24 9.66 -20.72
C GLU A 110 -5.56 9.03 -20.26
N GLN A 111 -5.54 8.37 -19.09
CA GLN A 111 -6.68 7.63 -18.59
C GLN A 111 -6.90 7.92 -17.10
N GLU A 112 -8.16 8.06 -16.71
CA GLU A 112 -8.56 8.05 -15.30
C GLU A 112 -8.81 6.60 -14.85
N TYR A 113 -8.17 6.21 -13.75
CA TYR A 113 -8.25 4.86 -13.20
C TYR A 113 -8.01 4.87 -11.71
N LYS A 114 -8.69 4.10 -10.88
CA LYS A 114 -10.08 3.62 -10.93
C LYS A 114 -10.84 4.53 -9.96
N GLU A 115 -12.16 4.69 -10.07
CA GLU A 115 -12.92 5.35 -9.01
C GLU A 115 -13.01 4.43 -7.78
N PHE A 116 -12.66 4.95 -6.60
CA PHE A 116 -12.77 4.24 -5.32
C PHE A 116 -13.17 5.16 -4.18
N ARG A 117 -13.82 4.58 -3.17
CA ARG A 117 -14.25 5.25 -1.96
C ARG A 117 -13.13 5.35 -0.93
N TYR A 118 -13.21 6.40 -0.12
CA TYR A 118 -12.37 6.61 1.04
C TYR A 118 -13.14 6.35 2.33
N THR A 119 -12.44 5.83 3.34
CA THR A 119 -12.92 5.87 4.73
C THR A 119 -12.93 7.31 5.26
N PRO A 120 -13.63 7.60 6.37
CA PRO A 120 -13.66 8.95 6.96
C PRO A 120 -12.27 9.51 7.31
N ASP A 121 -11.31 8.63 7.63
CA ASP A 121 -9.90 8.96 7.90
C ASP A 121 -9.02 8.97 6.63
N LEU A 122 -9.64 9.09 5.45
CA LEU A 122 -8.99 9.18 4.14
C LEU A 122 -8.07 8.01 3.80
N LYS A 123 -8.42 6.80 4.25
CA LYS A 123 -7.77 5.55 3.80
C LYS A 123 -8.56 4.90 2.66
N ARG A 124 -7.87 4.08 1.87
CA ARG A 124 -8.39 3.47 0.65
C ARG A 124 -7.93 2.01 0.51
N PRO A 125 -8.64 1.16 -0.24
CA PRO A 125 -8.30 -0.27 -0.39
C PRO A 125 -7.24 -0.53 -1.46
N ILE A 126 -6.90 0.48 -2.27
CA ILE A 126 -6.09 0.37 -3.48
C ILE A 126 -4.92 1.34 -3.48
N SER A 127 -3.80 0.91 -4.04
CA SER A 127 -2.66 1.77 -4.36
C SER A 127 -2.19 1.51 -5.80
N ILE A 128 -1.71 2.56 -6.46
CA ILE A 128 -1.16 2.52 -7.81
C ILE A 128 0.25 3.06 -7.73
N ILE A 129 1.20 2.31 -8.26
CA ILE A 129 2.63 2.54 -8.11
C ILE A 129 3.25 2.55 -9.50
N ASP A 130 4.11 3.53 -9.74
CA ASP A 130 5.02 3.52 -10.88
C ASP A 130 6.14 2.49 -10.59
N PRO A 131 6.21 1.37 -11.33
CA PRO A 131 7.16 0.30 -11.04
C PRO A 131 8.63 0.71 -11.28
N GLU A 132 8.88 1.76 -12.08
CA GLU A 132 10.24 2.24 -12.36
C GLU A 132 10.78 3.10 -11.23
N THR A 133 9.93 3.97 -10.67
CA THR A 133 10.32 4.93 -9.63
C THR A 133 9.95 4.45 -8.23
N THR A 134 9.08 3.43 -8.11
CA THR A 134 8.40 2.99 -6.88
C THR A 134 7.57 4.07 -6.20
N GLU A 135 7.27 5.17 -6.89
CA GLU A 135 6.44 6.25 -6.37
C GLU A 135 4.96 5.89 -6.48
N GLU A 136 4.21 6.25 -5.44
CA GLU A 136 2.76 6.08 -5.44
C GLU A 136 2.11 7.22 -6.24
N ILE A 137 1.18 6.87 -7.13
CA ILE A 137 0.38 7.84 -7.85
C ILE A 137 -0.68 8.42 -6.91
N LYS A 138 -0.49 9.68 -6.54
CA LYS A 138 -1.41 10.41 -5.67
C LYS A 138 -2.80 10.51 -6.33
N PRO A 139 -3.87 10.01 -5.68
CA PRO A 139 -5.22 10.14 -6.20
C PRO A 139 -5.71 11.59 -6.13
N ILE A 140 -6.57 11.96 -7.06
CA ILE A 140 -7.34 13.20 -7.03
C ILE A 140 -8.62 12.92 -6.25
N LEU A 141 -8.80 13.61 -5.13
CA LEU A 141 -10.00 13.54 -4.31
C LEU A 141 -11.06 14.51 -4.81
N TYR A 142 -12.32 14.09 -4.76
CA TYR A 142 -13.47 14.94 -5.00
C TYR A 142 -14.66 14.48 -4.15
N PHE A 143 -15.58 15.40 -3.90
CA PHE A 143 -16.85 15.11 -3.26
C PHE A 143 -17.89 14.79 -4.34
N ASP A 144 -18.55 13.65 -4.21
CA ASP A 144 -19.63 13.24 -5.08
C ASP A 144 -20.96 13.64 -4.42
N GLU A 145 -21.65 14.62 -5.02
CA GLU A 145 -22.93 15.15 -4.51
C GLU A 145 -24.08 14.15 -4.65
N GLU A 146 -24.04 13.23 -5.60
CA GLU A 146 -25.11 12.25 -5.81
C GLU A 146 -25.11 11.19 -4.69
N THR A 147 -23.92 10.74 -4.29
CA THR A 147 -23.76 9.72 -3.25
C THR A 147 -23.44 10.32 -1.88
N ASN A 148 -23.14 11.62 -1.78
CA ASN A 148 -22.70 12.32 -0.57
C ASN A 148 -21.42 11.67 0.04
N GLU A 149 -20.48 11.27 -0.83
CA GLU A 149 -19.26 10.53 -0.47
C GLU A 149 -18.00 11.23 -0.97
N VAL A 150 -16.87 11.06 -0.26
CA VAL A 150 -15.55 11.41 -0.78
C VAL A 150 -15.02 10.25 -1.62
N LYS A 151 -14.76 10.53 -2.89
CA LYS A 151 -14.21 9.58 -3.85
C LYS A 151 -12.84 10.04 -4.32
N GLY A 152 -12.07 9.09 -4.87
CA GLY A 152 -10.87 9.45 -5.59
C GLY A 152 -10.63 8.56 -6.81
N LYS A 153 -9.80 9.12 -7.69
CA LYS A 153 -9.34 8.49 -8.93
C LYS A 153 -7.92 8.93 -9.22
N CYS A 154 -7.12 8.07 -9.83
CA CYS A 154 -5.77 8.44 -10.28
C CYS A 154 -5.80 8.81 -11.77
N LYS A 155 -4.95 9.76 -12.16
CA LYS A 155 -4.66 10.04 -13.57
C LYS A 155 -3.39 9.34 -13.97
N LEU A 156 -3.49 8.47 -14.98
CA LEU A 156 -2.39 7.70 -15.52
C LEU A 156 -1.86 8.36 -16.79
N LYS A 157 -0.53 8.46 -16.89
CA LYS A 157 0.12 9.03 -18.07
C LYS A 157 0.10 8.02 -19.23
N PRO A 158 -0.02 8.49 -20.48
CA PRO A 158 0.05 7.62 -21.64
C PRO A 158 1.44 6.97 -21.79
N TYR A 159 1.47 5.81 -22.44
CA TYR A 159 2.67 5.03 -22.75
C TYR A 159 3.50 4.63 -21.53
N LYS A 160 2.88 4.60 -20.35
CA LYS A 160 3.51 4.20 -19.11
C LYS A 160 2.75 3.07 -18.45
N SER A 161 3.50 2.09 -17.93
CA SER A 161 2.94 0.98 -17.16
C SER A 161 2.90 1.33 -15.67
N TYR A 162 1.83 0.94 -15.00
CA TYR A 162 1.65 1.09 -13.56
C TYR A 162 1.31 -0.26 -12.93
N PHE A 163 1.77 -0.48 -11.71
CA PHE A 163 1.39 -1.61 -10.89
C PHE A 163 0.29 -1.16 -9.93
N ALA A 164 -0.87 -1.81 -9.96
CA ALA A 164 -1.95 -1.56 -9.03
C ALA A 164 -2.21 -2.80 -8.16
N PHE A 165 -2.47 -2.58 -6.88
CA PHE A 165 -2.96 -3.64 -6.01
C PHE A 165 -4.10 -3.13 -5.13
N GLU A 166 -5.09 -4.00 -4.91
CA GLU A 166 -6.30 -3.72 -4.16
C GLU A 166 -6.57 -4.89 -3.22
N ILE A 167 -6.76 -4.60 -1.93
CA ILE A 167 -7.22 -5.60 -0.96
C ILE A 167 -8.74 -5.63 -1.01
N ARG A 168 -9.30 -6.75 -1.43
CA ARG A 168 -10.75 -6.94 -1.60
C ARG A 168 -11.26 -7.87 -0.53
N GLU A 169 -12.54 -7.83 -0.22
CA GLU A 169 -13.14 -8.98 0.46
C GLU A 169 -13.24 -10.13 -0.56
N SER A 170 -12.81 -11.34 -0.20
CA SER A 170 -13.15 -12.51 -1.00
C SER A 170 -14.67 -12.59 -1.03
N LYS A 171 -15.29 -12.41 -2.20
CA LYS A 171 -16.63 -12.97 -2.38
C LYS A 171 -16.44 -14.48 -2.31
N GLU A 172 -16.92 -15.08 -1.22
CA GLU A 172 -17.27 -16.51 -1.23
C GLU A 172 -18.22 -16.81 -2.38
#